data_AF-A0A7U9R445-F1
#
_entry.id   AF-A0A7U9R445-F1
#
_cell.length_a   1.000
_cell.length_b   1.000
_cell.length_c   1.000
_cell.angle_alpha   90.00
_cell.angle_beta   90.00
_cell.angle_gamma   90.00
#
_symmetry.space_group_name_H-M   'P 1'
#
loop_
_entity.id
_entity.type
_entity.pdbx_description
1 polymer ?
#
loop_
_entity_poly.entity_id
_entity_poly.type
_entity_poly.pdbx_seq_one_letter_code
_entity_poly.pdbx_strand_id
1 'polypeptide(L)' 'MENQYFNEALHNFVQDFAYGGAIRHLADLGYDTDRIIREYHYPLSRDTIDKIVKEHLKEKGRSAGR' A
#
# COMPACT_ATOMS: atom_id res chain seq x y z
N MET A 1 -3.66 30.29 5.01
CA MET A 1 -2.56 29.50 4.40
C MET A 1 -2.39 28.16 5.13
N GLU A 2 -2.36 28.11 6.47
CA GLU A 2 -2.23 26.87 7.26
C GLU A 2 -3.25 25.76 6.92
N ASN A 3 -4.53 26.13 6.73
CA ASN A 3 -5.57 25.15 6.40
C ASN A 3 -5.36 24.44 5.06
N GLN A 4 -4.74 25.09 4.06
CA GLN A 4 -4.56 24.44 2.76
C GLN A 4 -3.43 23.42 2.78
N TYR A 5 -2.29 23.77 3.37
CA TYR A 5 -1.17 22.83 3.56
C TYR A 5 -1.59 21.62 4.41
N PHE A 6 -2.32 21.86 5.51
CA PHE A 6 -2.82 20.78 6.35
C PHE A 6 -3.81 19.86 5.61
N ASN A 7 -4.77 20.43 4.88
CA ASN A 7 -5.73 19.62 4.11
C ASN A 7 -5.06 18.85 2.97
N GLU A 8 -4.05 19.43 2.31
CA GLU A 8 -3.30 18.74 1.27
C GLU A 8 -2.46 17.59 1.85
N ALA A 9 -1.76 17.84 2.96
CA ALA A 9 -1.01 16.80 3.66
C ALA A 9 -1.94 15.67 4.16
N LEU A 10 -3.11 16.01 4.68
CA LEU A 10 -4.11 15.04 5.13
C LEU A 10 -4.69 14.25 3.95
N HIS A 11 -5.00 14.91 2.83
CA HIS A 11 -5.50 14.26 1.63
C HIS A 11 -4.48 13.28 1.06
N ASN A 12 -3.23 13.71 0.91
CA ASN A 12 -2.13 12.85 0.44
C ASN A 12 -1.93 11.66 1.39
N PHE A 13 -1.97 11.88 2.71
CA PHE A 13 -1.91 10.83 3.70
C PHE A 13 -3.06 9.82 3.59
N VAL A 14 -4.30 10.29 3.44
CA VAL A 14 -5.48 9.41 3.31
C VAL A 14 -5.42 8.61 2.00
N GLN A 15 -4.96 9.21 0.91
CA GLN A 15 -4.72 8.51 -0.35
C GLN A 15 -3.64 7.43 -0.19
N ASP A 16 -2.50 7.75 0.43
CA ASP A 16 -1.43 6.80 0.72
C ASP A 16 -1.91 5.65 1.63
N PHE A 17 -2.73 5.96 2.63
CA PHE A 17 -3.33 4.96 3.51
C PHE A 17 -4.30 4.04 2.74
N ALA A 18 -5.13 4.60 1.86
CA ALA A 18 -6.06 3.84 1.02
C ALA A 18 -5.31 2.93 0.03
N TYR A 19 -4.22 3.42 -0.57
CA TYR A 19 -3.34 2.62 -1.43
C TYR A 19 -2.74 1.44 -0.66
N GLY A 20 -2.35 1.63 0.60
CA GLY A 20 -1.92 0.53 1.46
C GLY A 20 -2.97 -0.57 1.61
N GLY A 21 -4.25 -0.20 1.77
CA GLY A 21 -5.36 -1.16 1.83
C GLY A 21 -5.54 -1.92 0.52
N ALA A 22 -5.51 -1.22 -0.61
CA ALA A 22 -5.66 -1.82 -1.94
C ALA A 22 -4.49 -2.76 -2.28
N ILE A 23 -3.24 -2.35 -1.98
CA ILE A 23 -2.04 -3.17 -2.21
C ILE A 23 -2.08 -4.46 -1.39
N ARG A 24 -2.51 -4.40 -0.11
CA ARG A 24 -2.70 -5.60 0.71
C ARG A 24 -3.74 -6.55 0.14
N HIS A 25 -4.86 -6.00 -0.35
CA HIS A 25 -5.90 -6.81 -0.99
C HIS A 25 -5.38 -7.48 -2.28
N LEU A 26 -4.60 -6.78 -3.10
CA LEU A 26 -3.96 -7.36 -4.29
C LEU A 26 -2.96 -8.45 -3.91
N ALA A 27 -2.18 -8.26 -2.84
CA ALA A 27 -1.29 -9.29 -2.32
C ALA A 27 -2.06 -10.55 -1.85
N ASP A 28 -3.25 -10.37 -1.25
CA ASP A 28 -4.13 -11.50 -0.91
C ASP A 28 -4.63 -12.28 -2.13
N LEU A 29 -4.79 -11.60 -3.27
CA LEU A 29 -5.13 -12.19 -4.56
C LEU A 29 -3.92 -12.83 -5.27
N GLY A 30 -2.74 -12.81 -4.65
CA GLY A 30 -1.50 -13.41 -5.19
C GLY A 30 -0.73 -12.51 -6.15
N TYR A 31 -0.98 -11.20 -6.15
CA TYR A 31 -0.18 -10.25 -6.91
C TYR A 31 1.14 -9.96 -6.19
N ASP A 32 2.23 -9.96 -6.93
CA ASP A 32 3.54 -9.51 -6.48
C ASP A 32 3.78 -8.03 -6.80
N THR A 33 4.83 -7.44 -6.21
CA THR A 33 5.21 -6.04 -6.36
C THR A 33 5.29 -5.61 -7.84
N ASP A 34 5.90 -6.41 -8.71
CA ASP A 34 6.13 -6.01 -10.10
C ASP A 34 4.82 -6.02 -10.91
N ARG A 35 3.93 -6.97 -10.61
CA ARG A 35 2.60 -7.00 -11.22
C ARG A 35 1.74 -5.81 -10.79
N ILE A 36 1.79 -5.43 -9.50
CA ILE A 36 1.03 -4.29 -8.98
C ILE A 36 1.47 -2.99 -9.65
N ILE A 37 2.79 -2.77 -9.76
CA ILE A 37 3.35 -1.57 -10.40
C ILE A 37 2.95 -1.48 -11.87
N ARG A 38 3.07 -2.60 -12.60
CA ARG A 38 2.79 -2.65 -14.04
C ARG A 38 1.30 -2.44 -14.36
N GLU A 39 0.39 -2.92 -13.51
CA GLU A 39 -1.04 -2.92 -13.81
C GLU A 39 -1.79 -1.72 -13.19
N TYR A 40 -1.40 -1.26 -11.99
CA TYR A 40 -2.18 -0.27 -11.23
C TYR A 40 -1.57 1.12 -11.15
N HIS A 41 -0.28 1.29 -11.49
CA HIS A 41 0.38 2.60 -11.62
C HIS A 41 0.16 3.55 -10.42
N TYR A 42 0.20 3.02 -9.18
CA TYR A 42 0.09 3.85 -7.97
C TYR A 42 1.16 4.95 -7.95
N PRO A 43 0.85 6.15 -7.42
CA PRO A 43 1.82 7.23 -7.25
C PRO A 43 2.76 6.96 -6.05
N LEU A 44 3.17 5.71 -5.88
CA LEU A 44 4.05 5.24 -4.82
C LEU A 44 5.34 4.67 -5.42
N SER A 45 6.45 4.77 -4.68
CA SER A 45 7.69 4.14 -5.09
C SER A 45 7.57 2.62 -5.05
N ARG A 46 8.39 1.93 -5.88
CA ARG A 46 8.49 0.46 -5.85
C ARG A 46 8.81 -0.06 -4.45
N ASP A 47 9.73 0.61 -3.74
CA ASP A 47 10.13 0.22 -2.38
C ASP A 47 8.96 0.29 -1.39
N THR A 48 8.11 1.32 -1.49
CA THR A 48 6.92 1.44 -0.64
C THR A 48 5.93 0.32 -0.92
N ILE A 49 5.65 0.03 -2.20
CA ILE A 49 4.74 -1.07 -2.59
C ILE A 49 5.30 -2.41 -2.11
N ASP A 50 6.59 -2.66 -2.35
CA ASP A 50 7.29 -3.88 -1.95
C ASP A 50 7.25 -4.11 -0.44
N LYS A 51 7.49 -3.05 0.34
CA LYS A 51 7.39 -3.09 1.80
C LYS A 51 5.99 -3.51 2.25
N ILE A 52 4.94 -2.88 1.71
CA ILE A 52 3.55 -3.19 2.07
C ILE A 52 3.20 -4.64 1.76
N VAL A 53 3.57 -5.14 0.57
CA VAL A 53 3.33 -6.54 0.17
C VAL A 53 4.06 -7.51 1.10
N LYS A 54 5.36 -7.29 1.36
CA LYS A 54 6.17 -8.17 2.22
C LYS A 54 5.70 -8.20 3.67
N GLU A 55 5.39 -7.04 4.24
CA GLU A 55 4.87 -6.93 5.61
C GLU A 55 3.54 -7.68 5.74
N HIS A 56 2.63 -7.48 4.80
CA HIS A 56 1.33 -8.17 4.79
C HIS A 56 1.45 -9.68 4.68
N LEU A 57 2.26 -10.19 3.74
CA LEU A 57 2.46 -11.63 3.57
C LEU A 57 3.14 -12.26 4.80
N LYS A 58 4.08 -11.55 5.43
CA LYS A 58 4.72 -11.98 6.68
C LYS A 58 3.72 -12.05 7.83
N GLU A 59 2.85 -11.06 7.97
CA GLU A 59 1.80 -11.03 9.00
C GLU A 59 0.76 -12.14 8.78
N LYS A 60 0.35 -12.36 7.53
CA LYS A 60 -0.55 -13.46 7.14
C LYS A 60 0.04 -14.84 7.45
N GLY A 61 1.32 -15.04 7.14
CA GLY A 61 2.03 -16.27 7.48
C GLY A 61 2.14 -16.51 8.99
N ARG A 62 2.23 -15.45 9.81
CA ARG A 62 2.24 -15.54 11.29
C ARG A 62 0.87 -15.81 11.89
N SER A 63 -0.21 -15.44 11.19
CA SER A 63 -1.59 -15.63 11.66
C SER A 63 -2.20 -16.95 11.20
N ALA A 64 -1.71 -17.55 10.12
CA ALA A 64 -2.09 -18.90 9.67
C ALA A 64 -1.45 -20.04 10.50
N GLY A 65 -0.50 -19.73 11.39
CA GLY A 65 0.22 -20.70 12.23
C GLY A 65 -0.28 -20.82 13.68
N ARG A 66 -1.51 -20.37 13.98
CA ARG A 66 -2.17 -20.56 15.28
C ARG A 66 -3.44 -21.37 15.13
#